data_AF-A0A2J5PX85-F1
#
_entry.id   AF-A0A2J5PX85-F1
#
_cell.length_a   1.000
_cell.length_b   1.000
_cell.length_c   1.000
_cell.angle_alpha   90.00
_cell.angle_beta   90.00
_cell.angle_gamma   90.00
#
_symmetry.space_group_name_H-M   'P 1'
#
loop_
_entity.id
_entity.type
_entity.pdbx_description
1 polymer ?
#
loop_
_entity_poly.entity_id
_entity_poly.type
_entity_poly.pdbx_seq_one_letter_code
_entity_poly.pdbx_strand_id
1 'polypeptide(L)'
;RTPELDLTGPDFILEKVIKGRGVGSWVMQQLICWARTLPAETPVKSIWISPNDEVNPENMTRRDSLWHGVGFRFREGGRQSLPLRVSDLQLPKGRHSPLTAVPVHKGVGELVCVRNEQNRELKRLKEIRLHQAERIKFLTERQWDVLLIKGVSAVILSPIWIPCWLFERLSGRNKHG
;
A
#
# COMPACT_ATOMS: atom_id res chain seq x y z
N ARG A 1 -18.05 -10.42 -38.87
CA ARG A 1 -16.64 -10.64 -38.50
C ARG A 1 -16.61 -11.04 -37.03
N THR A 2 -15.96 -12.13 -36.68
CA THR A 2 -15.71 -12.50 -35.28
C THR A 2 -14.77 -11.44 -34.68
N PRO A 3 -15.05 -10.88 -33.50
CA PRO A 3 -14.14 -9.92 -32.88
C PRO A 3 -12.80 -10.60 -32.57
N GLU A 4 -11.71 -9.99 -33.01
CA GLU A 4 -10.34 -10.43 -32.74
C GLU A 4 -9.72 -9.55 -31.65
N LEU A 5 -8.93 -10.17 -30.78
CA LEU A 5 -8.19 -9.47 -29.74
C LEU A 5 -6.93 -8.82 -30.32
N ASP A 6 -6.85 -7.50 -30.33
CA ASP A 6 -5.65 -6.76 -30.73
C ASP A 6 -4.74 -6.52 -29.52
N LEU A 7 -3.59 -7.20 -29.48
CA LEU A 7 -2.58 -7.04 -28.42
C LEU A 7 -1.53 -5.96 -28.75
N THR A 8 -1.49 -5.46 -29.98
CA THR A 8 -0.36 -4.66 -30.49
C THR A 8 -0.86 -3.44 -31.26
N GLY A 9 -1.87 -2.76 -30.72
CA GLY A 9 -2.41 -1.54 -31.32
C GLY A 9 -1.29 -0.54 -31.69
N PRO A 10 -1.47 0.25 -32.77
CA PRO A 10 -0.43 1.13 -33.32
C PRO A 10 0.03 2.24 -32.36
N ASP A 11 -0.73 2.50 -31.29
CA ASP A 11 -0.53 3.63 -30.39
C ASP A 11 0.53 3.38 -29.30
N PHE A 12 1.11 2.17 -29.22
CA PHE A 12 2.07 1.82 -28.18
C PHE A 12 3.53 1.84 -28.68
N ILE A 13 4.17 3.01 -28.63
CA ILE A 13 5.57 3.20 -29.02
C ILE A 13 6.43 3.45 -27.78
N LEU A 14 7.39 2.56 -27.52
CA LEU A 14 8.38 2.76 -26.45
C LEU A 14 9.50 3.71 -26.89
N GLU A 15 9.85 4.65 -26.01
CA GLU A 15 11.02 5.52 -26.19
C GLU A 15 12.32 4.71 -26.28
N LYS A 16 13.28 5.18 -27.08
CA LYS A 16 14.56 4.47 -27.30
C LYS A 16 15.33 4.18 -26.01
N VAL A 17 15.25 5.07 -25.01
CA VAL A 17 16.01 4.98 -23.74
C VAL A 17 15.59 3.77 -22.88
N ILE A 18 14.33 3.34 -23.02
CA ILE A 18 13.75 2.22 -22.26
C ILE A 18 13.70 0.91 -23.06
N LYS A 19 14.06 0.94 -24.36
CA LYS A 19 14.18 -0.28 -25.17
C LYS A 19 15.31 -1.16 -24.63
N GLY A 20 15.12 -2.48 -24.70
CA GLY A 20 16.09 -3.46 -24.20
C GLY A 20 16.11 -3.64 -22.67
N ARG A 21 15.35 -2.85 -21.90
CA ARG A 21 15.26 -2.97 -20.43
C ARG A 21 14.14 -3.90 -19.93
N GLY A 22 13.51 -4.66 -20.82
CA GLY A 22 12.44 -5.61 -20.48
C GLY A 22 11.05 -5.01 -20.35
N VAL A 23 10.86 -3.71 -20.61
CA VAL A 23 9.55 -3.03 -20.56
C VAL A 23 8.54 -3.67 -21.52
N GLY A 24 8.94 -3.92 -22.78
CA GLY A 24 8.07 -4.59 -23.76
C GLY A 24 7.62 -5.98 -23.31
N SER A 25 8.53 -6.77 -22.74
CA SER A 25 8.20 -8.08 -22.16
C SER A 25 7.23 -7.95 -20.99
N TRP A 26 7.42 -6.96 -20.11
CA TRP A 26 6.51 -6.71 -18.99
C TRP A 26 5.10 -6.33 -19.47
N VAL A 27 4.98 -5.40 -20.42
CA VAL A 27 3.69 -5.00 -21.01
C VAL A 27 2.97 -6.20 -21.61
N MET A 28 3.69 -7.01 -22.41
CA MET A 28 3.12 -8.21 -23.00
C MET A 28 2.67 -9.23 -21.94
N GLN A 29 3.39 -9.38 -20.83
CA GLN A 29 2.94 -10.24 -19.72
C GLN A 29 1.59 -9.76 -19.16
N GLN A 30 1.41 -8.45 -18.95
CA GLN A 30 0.14 -7.92 -18.44
C GLN A 30 -1.01 -8.14 -19.43
N LEU A 31 -0.74 -7.88 -20.72
CA LEU A 31 -1.71 -8.10 -21.79
C LEU A 31 -2.12 -9.58 -21.89
N ILE A 32 -1.18 -10.51 -21.74
CA ILE A 32 -1.46 -11.95 -21.76
C ILE A 32 -2.25 -12.37 -20.52
N CYS A 33 -1.90 -11.88 -19.33
CA CYS A 33 -2.67 -12.13 -18.11
C CYS A 33 -4.12 -11.66 -18.23
N TRP A 34 -4.33 -10.48 -18.82
CA TRP A 34 -5.67 -9.99 -19.12
C TRP A 34 -6.37 -10.83 -20.20
N ALA A 35 -5.69 -11.13 -21.31
CA ALA A 35 -6.25 -11.92 -22.41
C ALA A 35 -6.75 -13.30 -21.95
N ARG A 36 -6.05 -13.93 -21.00
CA ARG A 36 -6.45 -15.21 -20.40
C ARG A 36 -7.74 -15.18 -19.59
N THR A 37 -8.30 -14.00 -19.32
CA THR A 37 -9.65 -13.86 -18.74
C THR A 37 -10.76 -14.03 -19.78
N LEU A 38 -10.41 -14.01 -21.07
CA LEU A 38 -11.32 -14.24 -22.19
C LEU A 38 -11.44 -15.73 -22.51
N PRO A 39 -12.46 -16.16 -23.28
CA PRO A 39 -12.58 -17.54 -23.74
C PRO A 39 -11.31 -18.01 -24.47
N ALA A 40 -10.90 -19.25 -24.20
CA ALA A 40 -9.68 -19.86 -24.76
C ALA A 40 -9.67 -19.82 -26.31
N GLU A 41 -10.85 -19.95 -26.92
CA GLU A 41 -11.03 -19.95 -28.37
C GLU A 41 -10.95 -18.58 -29.02
N THR A 42 -10.92 -17.49 -28.23
CA THR A 42 -10.90 -16.13 -28.77
C THR A 42 -9.67 -15.94 -29.68
N PRO A 43 -9.89 -15.53 -30.95
CA PRO A 43 -8.80 -15.31 -31.87
C PRO A 43 -8.01 -14.06 -31.49
N VAL A 44 -6.69 -14.16 -31.54
CA VAL A 44 -5.75 -13.05 -31.39
C VAL A 44 -5.39 -12.54 -32.79
N LYS A 45 -5.47 -11.23 -32.97
CA LYS A 45 -5.16 -10.58 -34.24
C LYS A 45 -3.70 -10.85 -34.63
N SER A 46 -3.49 -11.20 -35.90
CA SER A 46 -2.14 -11.38 -36.44
C SER A 46 -1.33 -10.08 -36.42
N ILE A 47 -0.05 -10.20 -36.10
CA ILE A 47 0.88 -9.08 -36.02
C ILE A 47 1.81 -9.05 -37.23
N TRP A 48 2.30 -7.85 -37.54
CA TRP A 48 3.30 -7.61 -38.58
C TRP A 48 4.60 -7.14 -37.94
N ILE A 49 5.70 -7.84 -38.23
CA ILE A 49 7.03 -7.41 -37.80
C ILE A 49 7.60 -6.36 -38.74
N SER A 50 8.25 -5.34 -38.17
CA SER A 50 8.80 -4.23 -38.93
C SER A 50 10.10 -4.63 -39.65
N PRO A 51 10.29 -4.24 -40.92
CA PRO A 51 11.56 -4.42 -41.61
C PRO A 51 12.70 -3.59 -40.97
N ASN A 52 12.38 -2.50 -40.25
CA ASN A 52 13.40 -1.68 -39.59
C ASN A 52 14.14 -2.44 -38.48
N ASP A 53 13.52 -3.47 -37.91
CA ASP A 53 14.14 -4.30 -36.88
C ASP A 53 15.18 -5.26 -37.48
N GLU A 54 15.13 -5.52 -38.79
CA GLU A 54 16.07 -6.39 -39.52
C GLU A 54 17.42 -5.70 -39.80
N VAL A 55 17.49 -4.36 -39.67
CA VAL A 55 18.71 -3.57 -39.93
C VAL A 55 19.81 -3.86 -38.91
N ASN A 56 19.44 -4.18 -37.66
CA ASN A 56 20.38 -4.52 -36.61
C ASN A 56 20.11 -5.95 -36.11
N PRO A 57 21.09 -6.88 -36.19
CA PRO A 57 20.89 -8.27 -35.78
C PRO A 57 20.48 -8.41 -34.30
N GLU A 58 20.89 -7.49 -33.44
CA GLU A 58 20.49 -7.47 -32.04
C GLU A 58 18.99 -7.12 -31.89
N ASN A 59 18.50 -6.16 -32.68
CA ASN A 59 17.08 -5.80 -32.67
C ASN A 59 16.21 -6.94 -33.22
N MET A 60 16.67 -7.59 -34.29
CA MET A 60 16.04 -8.79 -34.84
C MET A 60 15.93 -9.90 -33.78
N THR A 61 17.03 -10.21 -33.10
CA THR A 61 17.07 -11.23 -32.03
C THR A 61 16.13 -10.88 -30.87
N ARG A 62 16.12 -9.61 -30.43
CA ARG A 62 15.25 -9.13 -29.34
C ARG A 62 13.78 -9.21 -29.71
N ARG A 63 13.43 -8.78 -30.92
CA ARG A 63 12.08 -8.86 -31.49
C ARG A 63 11.61 -10.30 -31.55
N ASP A 64 12.44 -11.18 -32.12
CA ASP A 64 12.09 -12.58 -32.31
C ASP A 64 11.94 -13.28 -30.96
N SER A 65 12.86 -13.04 -30.01
CA SER A 65 12.75 -13.57 -28.65
C SER A 65 11.46 -13.13 -27.94
N LEU A 66 11.06 -11.87 -28.10
CA LEU A 66 9.81 -11.37 -27.52
C LEU A 66 8.59 -12.08 -28.12
N TRP A 67 8.44 -12.06 -29.44
CA TRP A 67 7.24 -12.59 -30.10
C TRP A 67 7.14 -14.12 -30.00
N HIS A 68 8.25 -14.84 -30.16
CA HIS A 68 8.27 -16.28 -29.96
C HIS A 68 8.00 -16.66 -28.50
N GLY A 69 8.53 -15.88 -27.56
CA GLY A 69 8.34 -16.08 -26.13
C GLY A 69 6.90 -15.93 -25.66
N VAL A 70 6.10 -15.11 -26.34
CA VAL A 70 4.66 -14.93 -26.02
C VAL A 70 3.73 -15.88 -26.80
N GLY A 71 4.28 -16.66 -27.74
CA GLY A 71 3.53 -17.68 -28.49
C GLY A 71 3.31 -17.37 -29.98
N PHE A 72 3.63 -16.17 -30.47
CA PHE A 72 3.53 -15.88 -31.90
C PHE A 72 4.54 -16.72 -32.70
N ARG A 73 4.16 -17.09 -33.91
CA ARG A 73 4.97 -17.83 -34.86
C ARG A 73 4.86 -17.18 -36.23
N PHE A 74 5.94 -17.24 -37.00
CA PHE A 74 6.02 -16.64 -38.32
C PHE A 74 6.42 -17.72 -39.33
N ARG A 75 5.96 -17.58 -40.58
CA ARG A 75 6.47 -18.42 -41.68
C ARG A 75 7.91 -18.04 -41.98
N GLU A 76 8.69 -18.98 -42.49
CA GLU A 76 10.03 -18.68 -43.00
C GLU A 76 9.95 -17.59 -44.07
N GLY A 77 10.73 -16.52 -43.90
CA GLY A 77 10.70 -15.34 -44.76
C GLY A 77 9.42 -14.48 -44.68
N GLY A 78 8.44 -14.87 -43.86
CA GLY A 78 7.18 -14.15 -43.68
C GLY A 78 7.25 -13.12 -42.55
N ARG A 79 6.66 -11.94 -42.77
CA ARG A 79 6.56 -10.87 -41.75
C ARG A 79 5.23 -10.85 -40.99
N GLN A 80 4.27 -11.67 -41.41
CA GLN A 80 2.98 -11.79 -40.75
C GLN A 80 2.95 -13.03 -39.85
N SER A 81 2.42 -12.88 -38.65
CA SER A 81 2.26 -14.00 -37.73
C SER A 81 1.16 -14.96 -38.20
N LEU A 82 1.37 -16.24 -37.92
CA LEU A 82 0.34 -17.26 -38.03
C LEU A 82 -0.85 -16.95 -37.09
N PRO A 83 -2.05 -17.45 -37.39
CA PRO A 83 -3.20 -17.34 -36.50
C PRO A 83 -2.89 -17.90 -35.11
N LEU A 84 -3.36 -17.20 -34.08
CA LEU A 84 -3.10 -17.52 -32.68
C LEU A 84 -4.39 -17.36 -31.88
N ARG A 85 -4.63 -18.20 -30.88
CA ARG A 85 -5.74 -18.06 -29.93
C ARG A 85 -5.24 -17.67 -28.55
N VAL A 86 -6.16 -17.25 -27.68
CA VAL A 86 -5.85 -16.94 -26.28
C VAL A 86 -5.23 -18.15 -25.56
N SER A 87 -5.68 -19.38 -25.86
CA SER A 87 -5.09 -20.63 -25.33
C SER A 87 -3.61 -20.80 -25.65
N ASP A 88 -3.17 -20.26 -26.78
CA ASP A 88 -1.83 -20.48 -27.32
C ASP A 88 -0.82 -19.44 -26.79
N LEU A 89 -1.31 -18.39 -26.12
CA LEU A 89 -0.49 -17.35 -25.52
C LEU A 89 0.33 -17.89 -24.34
N GLN A 90 1.64 -17.67 -24.42
CA GLN A 90 2.62 -18.14 -23.44
C GLN A 90 3.13 -16.97 -22.62
N LEU A 91 3.35 -17.18 -21.32
CA LEU A 91 4.11 -16.22 -20.54
C LEU A 91 5.59 -16.42 -20.86
N PRO A 92 6.32 -15.38 -21.31
CA PRO A 92 7.72 -15.51 -21.65
C PRO A 92 8.50 -16.00 -20.42
N LYS A 93 9.14 -17.17 -20.58
CA LYS A 93 9.97 -17.78 -19.53
C LYS A 93 11.33 -17.08 -19.51
N GLY A 94 11.72 -16.57 -18.35
CA GLY A 94 13.05 -15.98 -18.16
C GLY A 94 13.05 -14.45 -18.23
N ARG A 95 12.74 -13.85 -17.08
CA ARG A 95 13.16 -12.56 -16.53
C ARG A 95 12.09 -12.22 -15.50
N HIS A 96 12.35 -12.66 -14.27
CA HIS A 96 11.49 -12.46 -13.11
C HIS A 96 11.09 -10.98 -13.02
N SER A 97 9.85 -10.66 -13.43
CA SER A 97 9.19 -9.46 -12.97
C SER A 97 8.18 -9.92 -11.92
N PRO A 98 8.35 -9.54 -10.63
CA PRO A 98 7.38 -9.88 -9.59
C PRO A 98 6.09 -9.06 -9.71
N LEU A 99 5.94 -8.23 -10.74
CA LEU A 99 4.76 -7.41 -10.98
C LEU A 99 3.70 -8.24 -11.73
N THR A 100 3.02 -9.06 -10.96
CA THR A 100 1.83 -9.81 -11.37
C THR A 100 0.66 -8.83 -11.47
N ALA A 101 0.03 -8.70 -12.65
CA ALA A 101 -1.27 -8.04 -12.75
C ALA A 101 -2.25 -8.79 -11.85
N VAL A 102 -2.66 -8.14 -10.76
CA VAL A 102 -3.75 -8.60 -9.92
C VAL A 102 -5.05 -8.13 -10.57
N PRO A 103 -6.02 -9.03 -10.84
CA PRO A 103 -7.33 -8.63 -11.32
C PRO A 103 -7.95 -7.56 -10.41
N VAL A 104 -8.58 -6.53 -10.99
CA VAL A 104 -9.09 -5.36 -10.25
C VAL A 104 -9.99 -5.77 -9.07
N HIS A 105 -10.89 -6.75 -9.27
CA HIS A 105 -11.78 -7.24 -8.20
C HIS A 105 -11.01 -7.81 -6.99
N LYS A 106 -9.88 -8.47 -7.23
CA LYS A 106 -9.04 -9.06 -6.18
C LYS A 106 -8.29 -7.95 -5.43
N GLY A 107 -7.75 -6.96 -6.15
CA GLY A 107 -7.13 -5.79 -5.53
C GLY A 107 -8.14 -4.97 -4.68
N VAL A 108 -9.36 -4.79 -5.18
CA VAL A 108 -10.45 -4.14 -4.43
C VAL A 108 -10.80 -4.96 -3.18
N GLY A 109 -10.91 -6.28 -3.29
CA GLY A 109 -11.18 -7.16 -2.15
C GLY A 109 -10.13 -7.07 -1.05
N GLU A 110 -8.85 -7.10 -1.42
CA GLU A 110 -7.72 -6.93 -0.49
C GLU A 110 -7.76 -5.56 0.20
N LEU A 111 -8.01 -4.49 -0.55
CA LEU A 111 -8.14 -3.14 0.00
C LEU A 111 -9.34 -2.99 0.96
N VAL A 112 -10.46 -3.66 0.68
CA VAL A 112 -11.61 -3.71 1.59
C VAL A 112 -11.26 -4.44 2.88
N CYS A 113 -10.54 -5.56 2.80
CA CYS A 113 -10.05 -6.27 3.99
C CYS A 113 -9.14 -5.38 4.85
N VAL A 114 -8.16 -4.71 4.23
CA VAL A 114 -7.26 -3.77 4.92
C VAL A 114 -8.03 -2.63 5.56
N ARG A 115 -8.98 -2.01 4.85
CA ARG A 115 -9.85 -0.96 5.40
C ARG A 115 -10.62 -1.46 6.64
N ASN A 116 -11.16 -2.67 6.58
CA ASN A 116 -11.93 -3.24 7.68
C ASN A 116 -11.06 -3.49 8.91
N GLU A 117 -9.82 -3.93 8.73
CA GLU A 117 -8.86 -4.11 9.81
C GLU A 117 -8.47 -2.78 10.45
N GLN A 118 -8.13 -1.78 9.64
CA GLN A 118 -7.85 -0.41 10.11
C GLN A 118 -9.03 0.19 10.88
N ASN A 119 -10.27 -0.03 10.43
CA ASN A 119 -11.46 0.44 11.13
C ASN A 119 -11.65 -0.23 12.50
N ARG A 120 -11.29 -1.52 12.64
CA ARG A 120 -11.34 -2.22 13.93
C ARG A 120 -10.29 -1.67 14.89
N GLU A 121 -9.09 -1.41 14.40
CA GLU A 121 -8.03 -0.81 15.21
C GLU A 121 -8.38 0.60 15.67
N LEU A 122 -8.95 1.42 14.78
CA LEU A 122 -9.39 2.76 15.11
C LEU A 122 -10.51 2.77 16.16
N LYS A 123 -11.42 1.79 16.14
CA LYS A 123 -12.42 1.61 17.21
C LYS A 123 -11.76 1.27 18.55
N ARG A 124 -10.84 0.30 18.58
CA ARG A 124 -10.11 -0.07 19.81
C ARG A 124 -9.37 1.13 20.42
N LEU A 125 -8.68 1.91 19.58
CA LEU A 125 -7.97 3.10 20.05
C LEU A 125 -8.91 4.17 20.62
N LYS A 126 -10.12 4.32 20.07
CA LYS A 126 -11.14 5.23 20.62
C LYS A 126 -11.64 4.77 21.98
N GLU A 127 -11.89 3.47 22.15
CA GLU A 127 -12.31 2.89 23.44
C GLU A 127 -11.23 3.08 24.51
N ILE A 128 -9.96 2.83 24.19
CA ILE A 128 -8.84 3.05 25.11
C ILE A 128 -8.75 4.53 25.52
N ARG A 129 -8.89 5.44 24.55
CA ARG A 129 -8.86 6.89 24.83
C ARG A 129 -10.00 7.30 25.76
N LEU A 130 -11.22 6.79 25.54
CA LEU A 130 -12.37 7.07 26.40
C LEU A 130 -12.09 6.59 27.83
N HIS A 131 -11.61 5.35 27.98
CA HIS A 131 -11.29 4.77 29.27
C HIS A 131 -10.19 5.55 30.00
N GLN A 132 -9.15 5.99 29.28
CA GLN A 132 -8.11 6.83 29.85
C GLN A 132 -8.66 8.18 30.32
N ALA A 133 -9.53 8.83 29.53
CA ALA A 133 -10.15 10.09 29.90
C ALA A 133 -11.04 9.95 31.16
N GLU A 134 -11.82 8.87 31.26
CA GLU A 134 -12.60 8.56 32.46
C GLU A 134 -11.72 8.36 33.69
N ARG A 135 -10.61 7.60 33.55
CA ARG A 135 -9.66 7.39 34.64
C ARG A 135 -9.01 8.68 35.09
N ILE A 136 -8.60 9.54 34.15
CA ILE A 136 -8.03 10.86 34.48
C ILE A 136 -9.06 11.67 35.25
N LYS A 137 -10.30 11.77 34.75
CA LYS A 137 -11.39 12.49 35.42
C LYS A 137 -11.60 11.98 36.85
N PHE A 138 -11.71 10.67 37.03
CA PHE A 138 -11.88 10.04 38.35
C PHE A 138 -10.72 10.35 39.31
N LEU A 139 -9.48 10.29 38.83
CA LEU A 139 -8.31 10.61 39.65
C LEU A 139 -8.24 12.10 40.00
N THR A 140 -8.59 12.98 39.06
CA THR A 140 -8.64 14.43 39.28
C THR A 140 -9.69 14.79 40.31
N GLU A 141 -10.91 14.24 40.23
CA GLU A 141 -11.98 14.46 41.23
C GLU A 141 -11.50 14.09 42.65
N ARG A 142 -10.90 12.90 42.81
CA ARG A 142 -10.34 12.48 44.11
C ARG A 142 -9.17 13.33 44.60
N GLN A 143 -8.32 13.82 43.70
CA GLN A 143 -7.22 14.70 44.07
C GLN A 143 -7.75 16.02 44.65
N TRP A 144 -8.81 16.57 44.07
CA TRP A 144 -9.46 17.78 44.59
C TRP A 144 -10.04 17.56 45.98
N ASP A 145 -10.67 16.42 46.26
CA ASP A 145 -11.17 16.10 47.60
C ASP A 145 -10.05 16.08 48.64
N VAL A 146 -8.92 15.46 48.32
CA VAL A 146 -7.75 15.39 49.23
C VAL A 146 -7.14 16.78 49.46
N LEU A 147 -7.03 17.59 48.40
CA LEU A 147 -6.52 18.96 48.51
C LEU A 147 -7.47 19.86 49.31
N LEU A 148 -8.78 19.72 49.13
CA LEU A 148 -9.80 20.43 49.91
C LEU A 148 -9.73 20.05 51.39
N ILE A 149 -9.67 18.76 51.73
CA ILE A 149 -9.53 18.29 53.11
C ILE A 149 -8.25 18.85 53.75
N LYS A 150 -7.12 18.81 53.05
CA LYS A 150 -5.86 19.41 53.53
C LYS A 150 -5.99 20.92 53.75
N GLY A 151 -6.59 21.65 52.81
CA GLY A 151 -6.82 23.09 52.92
C GLY A 151 -7.71 23.45 54.11
N VAL A 152 -8.85 22.76 54.27
CA VAL A 152 -9.77 22.95 55.40
C VAL A 152 -9.07 22.64 56.74
N SER A 153 -8.33 21.53 56.81
CA SER A 153 -7.59 21.16 58.03
C SER A 153 -6.52 22.21 58.41
N ALA A 154 -5.80 22.76 57.43
CA ALA A 154 -4.83 23.83 57.66
C ALA A 154 -5.50 25.11 58.18
N VAL A 155 -6.68 25.47 57.66
CA VAL A 155 -7.44 26.65 58.11
C VAL A 155 -7.99 26.46 59.53
N ILE A 156 -8.50 25.27 59.87
CA ILE A 156 -9.06 24.99 61.20
C ILE A 156 -7.97 24.89 62.27
N LEU A 157 -6.81 24.33 61.95
CA LEU A 157 -5.70 24.16 62.91
C LEU A 157 -4.81 25.41 63.03
N SER A 158 -4.89 26.33 62.07
CA SER A 158 -4.15 27.60 62.03
C SER A 158 -4.35 28.47 63.30
N PRO A 159 -5.57 28.69 63.83
CA PRO A 159 -5.81 29.46 65.05
C PRO A 159 -5.21 28.84 66.33
N ILE A 160 -4.80 27.58 66.31
CA ILE A 160 -4.15 26.91 67.44
C ILE A 160 -2.63 26.94 67.25
N TRP A 161 -2.17 26.61 66.04
CA TRP A 161 -0.75 26.54 65.72
C TRP A 161 -0.09 27.92 65.71
N ILE A 162 -0.76 28.95 65.18
CA ILE A 162 -0.20 30.31 65.08
C ILE A 162 0.03 30.93 66.47
N PRO A 163 -0.93 30.90 67.42
CA PRO A 163 -0.70 31.40 68.78
C PRO A 163 0.29 30.57 69.58
N CYS A 164 0.28 29.22 69.46
CA CYS A 164 1.26 28.38 70.14
C CYS A 164 2.69 28.68 69.67
N TRP A 165 2.89 28.83 68.36
CA TRP A 165 4.18 29.19 67.79
C TRP A 165 4.63 30.62 68.18
N LEU A 166 3.70 31.59 68.18
CA LEU A 166 3.95 32.94 68.67
C LEU A 166 4.28 32.97 70.17
N PHE A 167 3.58 32.16 70.97
CA PHE A 167 3.80 32.03 72.40
C PHE A 167 5.17 31.43 72.70
N GLU A 168 5.56 30.32 72.06
CA GLU A 168 6.92 29.76 72.19
C GLU A 168 8.00 30.78 71.81
N ARG A 169 7.77 31.54 70.74
CA ARG A 169 8.72 32.56 70.27
C ARG A 169 8.83 33.76 71.23
N LEU A 170 7.75 34.15 71.90
CA LEU A 170 7.76 35.21 72.92
C LEU A 170 8.33 34.71 74.25
N SER A 171 7.97 33.49 74.69
CA SER A 171 8.51 32.87 75.91
C SER A 171 10.00 32.53 75.80
N GLY A 172 10.51 32.24 74.60
CA GLY A 172 11.94 32.05 74.36
C GLY A 172 12.76 33.34 74.46
N ARG A 173 12.17 34.51 74.19
CA ARG A 173 12.83 35.82 74.37
C ARG A 173 12.93 36.26 75.83
N ASN A 174 11.99 35.85 76.68
CA ASN A 174 11.97 36.23 78.11
C ASN A 174 12.97 35.46 79.00
N LYS A 175 13.72 34.48 78.46
CA LYS A 175 14.73 33.71 79.22
C LYS A 175 16.15 34.32 79.18
N HIS A 176 16.35 35.46 78.52
CA HIS A 176 17.65 36.15 78.40
C HIS A 176 17.57 37.65 78.74
N GLY A 177 16.69 38.03 79.68
CA GLY A 177 16.67 39.35 80.32
C GLY A 177 17.13 39.26 81.75
#